data_AF-A0A1Y0BGN9-F1
#
_entry.id   AF-A0A1Y0BGN9-F1
#
_cell.length_a   1.000
_cell.length_b   1.000
_cell.length_c   1.000
_cell.angle_alpha   90.00
_cell.angle_beta   90.00
_cell.angle_gamma   90.00
#
_symmetry.space_group_name_H-M   'P 1'
#
loop_
_entity.id
_entity.type
_entity.pdbx_description
1 polymer ?
#
loop_
_entity_poly.entity_id
_entity_poly.type
_entity_poly.pdbx_seq_one_letter_code
_entity_poly.pdbx_strand_id
1 'polypeptide(L)'
;MGFALTAPTGWRIKNTSEALIMTNGTGDAALIMRTVPAEAGTTHTDMLRTIFNPINGRTAQATINGFAATTFVGTARVKDGAQEAAQQVDATLVTGPEKHTYLFLHAAKSADALRRERETLLAAEKTFRAISDKDRPLARPWRVRLTAMPQGGFAQLVKRSSTTLPHSEAQLRLMNGAYPDGVVKAGTQVKIVE
;
A
#
# COMPACT_ATOMS: atom_id res chain seq x y z
N MET A 1 0.01 -10.57 9.02
CA MET A 1 0.29 -9.81 7.76
C MET A 1 1.64 -10.27 7.20
N GLY A 2 1.63 -10.97 6.07
CA GLY A 2 2.82 -11.63 5.53
C GLY A 2 2.82 -11.74 4.01
N PHE A 3 2.47 -10.64 3.32
CA PHE A 3 2.42 -10.58 1.86
C PHE A 3 3.49 -9.64 1.28
N ALA A 4 3.82 -9.86 0.01
CA ALA A 4 4.58 -8.95 -0.84
C ALA A 4 3.71 -8.56 -2.05
N LEU A 5 3.82 -7.31 -2.48
CA LEU A 5 3.13 -6.75 -3.63
C LEU A 5 4.05 -5.75 -4.32
N THR A 6 4.12 -5.80 -5.64
CA THR A 6 5.00 -4.93 -6.44
C THR A 6 4.18 -3.86 -7.12
N ALA A 7 4.54 -2.59 -6.88
CA ALA A 7 3.93 -1.48 -7.60
C ALA A 7 4.44 -1.44 -9.05
N PRO A 8 3.58 -1.06 -10.03
CA PRO A 8 4.05 -0.84 -11.38
C PRO A 8 5.13 0.25 -11.44
N THR A 9 5.97 0.19 -12.47
CA THR A 9 7.02 1.18 -12.68
C THR A 9 6.43 2.58 -12.80
N GLY A 10 7.00 3.54 -12.07
CA GLY A 10 6.56 4.94 -12.06
C GLY A 10 5.33 5.23 -11.20
N TRP A 11 4.78 4.22 -10.51
CA TRP A 11 3.65 4.41 -9.59
C TRP A 11 4.14 4.80 -8.20
N ARG A 12 3.36 5.66 -7.54
CA ARG A 12 3.62 6.10 -6.17
C ARG A 12 2.86 5.20 -5.20
N ILE A 13 3.53 4.79 -4.12
CA ILE A 13 2.94 3.99 -3.06
C ILE A 13 2.61 4.88 -1.86
N LYS A 14 1.39 4.78 -1.35
CA LYS A 14 0.97 5.35 -0.07
C LYS A 14 0.48 4.21 0.81
N ASN A 15 1.17 3.99 1.92
CA ASN A 15 0.77 3.02 2.94
C ASN A 15 0.14 3.76 4.12
N THR A 16 -1.11 3.41 4.46
CA THR A 16 -1.82 3.93 5.64
C THR A 16 -2.20 2.78 6.57
N SER A 17 -2.73 3.08 7.75
CA SER A 17 -3.29 2.08 8.66
C SER A 17 -4.46 1.29 8.05
N GLU A 18 -5.11 1.84 7.02
CA GLU A 18 -6.35 1.28 6.44
C GLU A 18 -6.15 0.67 5.05
N ALA A 19 -5.18 1.19 4.28
CA ALA A 19 -5.00 0.80 2.87
C ALA A 19 -3.57 0.96 2.37
N LEU A 20 -3.22 0.10 1.43
CA LEU A 20 -2.07 0.27 0.54
C LEU A 20 -2.59 0.79 -0.80
N ILE A 21 -2.17 2.00 -1.18
CA ILE A 21 -2.63 2.68 -2.39
C ILE A 21 -1.44 2.85 -3.33
N MET A 22 -1.56 2.32 -4.54
CA MET A 22 -0.60 2.53 -5.62
C MET A 22 -1.27 3.41 -6.67
N THR A 23 -0.72 4.58 -6.95
CA THR A 23 -1.29 5.55 -7.92
C THR A 23 -0.34 5.74 -9.10
N ASN A 24 -0.88 5.80 -10.32
CA ASN A 24 -0.08 6.07 -11.51
C ASN A 24 0.51 7.50 -11.53
N GLY A 25 1.44 7.75 -12.45
CA GLY A 25 2.15 9.02 -12.56
C GLY A 25 1.24 10.23 -12.77
N THR A 26 0.18 10.07 -13.57
CA THR A 26 -0.83 11.10 -13.88
C THR A 26 -1.85 11.31 -12.74
N GLY A 27 -1.96 10.38 -11.80
CA GLY A 27 -2.90 10.48 -10.68
C GLY A 27 -4.36 10.28 -11.07
N ASP A 28 -4.64 9.59 -12.18
CA ASP A 28 -5.98 9.29 -12.68
C ASP A 28 -6.39 7.81 -12.52
N ALA A 29 -5.48 6.93 -12.10
CA ALA A 29 -5.76 5.53 -11.75
C ALA A 29 -5.01 5.07 -10.50
N ALA A 30 -5.59 4.12 -9.77
CA ALA A 30 -5.00 3.54 -8.58
C ALA A 30 -5.43 2.08 -8.33
N LEU A 31 -4.49 1.28 -7.81
CA LEU A 31 -4.77 0.00 -7.17
C LEU A 31 -4.84 0.24 -5.67
N ILE A 32 -5.98 -0.05 -5.05
CA ILE A 32 -6.18 0.13 -3.62
C ILE A 32 -6.37 -1.25 -3.00
N MET A 33 -5.45 -1.64 -2.10
CA MET A 33 -5.55 -2.88 -1.35
C MET A 33 -5.93 -2.59 0.10
N ARG A 34 -6.93 -3.31 0.62
CA ARG A 34 -7.40 -3.23 2.00
C ARG A 34 -7.48 -4.63 2.61
N THR A 35 -7.42 -4.71 3.92
CA THR A 35 -7.76 -5.96 4.62
C THR A 35 -9.27 -6.04 4.75
N VAL A 36 -9.85 -7.21 4.48
CA VAL A 36 -11.27 -7.45 4.70
C VAL A 36 -11.50 -7.76 6.18
N PRO A 37 -12.41 -7.05 6.85
CA PRO A 37 -12.71 -7.30 8.25
C PRO A 37 -13.40 -8.67 8.42
N ALA A 38 -13.19 -9.32 9.56
CA ALA A 38 -13.66 -10.69 9.80
C ALA A 38 -15.20 -10.80 9.77
N GLU A 39 -15.89 -9.75 10.20
CA GLU A 39 -17.34 -9.61 10.19
C GLU A 39 -17.94 -9.51 8.77
N ALA A 40 -17.13 -9.31 7.72
CA ALA A 40 -17.64 -9.27 6.35
C ALA A 40 -18.14 -10.63 5.85
N GLY A 41 -17.71 -11.74 6.47
CA GLY A 41 -18.12 -13.09 6.16
C GLY A 41 -16.95 -14.07 6.07
N THR A 42 -17.26 -15.34 5.79
CA THR A 42 -16.27 -16.43 5.71
C THR A 42 -15.96 -16.85 4.27
N THR A 43 -16.87 -16.58 3.33
CA THR A 43 -16.69 -16.88 1.90
C THR A 43 -16.54 -15.59 1.09
N HIS A 44 -15.84 -15.65 -0.05
CA HIS A 44 -15.74 -14.49 -0.94
C HIS A 44 -17.11 -13.98 -1.39
N THR A 45 -18.10 -14.87 -1.58
CA THR A 45 -19.46 -14.47 -1.96
C THR A 45 -20.13 -13.64 -0.89
N ASP A 46 -20.03 -14.05 0.38
CA ASP A 46 -20.61 -13.32 1.51
C ASP A 46 -19.89 -11.98 1.71
N MET A 47 -18.55 -11.98 1.64
CA MET A 47 -17.76 -10.77 1.73
C MET A 47 -18.12 -9.76 0.64
N LEU A 48 -18.26 -10.19 -0.62
CA LEU A 48 -18.70 -9.31 -1.72
C LEU A 48 -20.08 -8.73 -1.46
N ARG A 49 -21.02 -9.54 -0.94
CA ARG A 49 -22.38 -9.06 -0.60
C ARG A 49 -22.34 -8.02 0.51
N THR A 50 -21.59 -8.28 1.58
CA THR A 50 -21.49 -7.41 2.74
C THR A 50 -20.76 -6.11 2.42
N ILE A 51 -19.67 -6.17 1.64
CA ILE A 51 -18.82 -5.01 1.32
C ILE A 51 -19.49 -4.11 0.28
N PHE A 52 -20.07 -4.67 -0.79
CA PHE A 52 -20.52 -3.89 -1.95
C PHE A 52 -22.04 -3.76 -2.06
N ASN A 53 -22.83 -4.63 -1.43
CA ASN A 53 -24.29 -4.67 -1.65
C ASN A 53 -24.64 -4.59 -3.17
N PRO A 54 -24.17 -5.56 -3.97
CA PRO A 54 -24.20 -5.47 -5.43
C PRO A 54 -25.65 -5.40 -5.96
N ILE A 55 -25.86 -4.53 -6.95
CA ILE A 55 -27.12 -4.43 -7.71
C ILE A 55 -27.11 -5.43 -8.86
N ASN A 56 -26.00 -5.45 -9.61
CA ASN A 56 -25.72 -6.41 -10.66
C ASN A 56 -24.21 -6.62 -10.79
N GLY A 57 -23.80 -7.65 -11.53
CA GLY A 57 -22.40 -7.88 -11.84
C GLY A 57 -22.10 -9.33 -12.15
N ARG A 58 -20.83 -9.60 -12.40
CA ARG A 58 -20.31 -10.94 -12.62
C ARG A 58 -19.18 -11.19 -11.66
N THR A 59 -19.11 -12.42 -11.16
CA THR A 59 -17.97 -12.91 -10.42
C THR A 59 -17.20 -13.93 -11.26
N ALA A 60 -15.90 -13.95 -11.11
CA ALA A 60 -15.03 -14.95 -11.71
C ALA A 60 -14.06 -15.45 -10.64
N GLN A 61 -13.98 -16.77 -10.46
CA GLN A 61 -13.00 -17.38 -9.58
C GLN A 61 -11.67 -17.51 -10.31
N ALA A 62 -10.58 -17.26 -9.59
CA ALA A 62 -9.22 -17.34 -10.10
C ALA A 62 -8.27 -17.78 -8.99
N THR A 63 -7.00 -17.94 -9.35
CA THR A 63 -5.91 -18.09 -8.39
C THR A 63 -4.82 -17.06 -8.67
N ILE A 64 -4.27 -16.47 -7.61
CA ILE A 64 -3.17 -15.51 -7.68
C ILE A 64 -2.01 -16.07 -6.85
N ASN A 65 -0.96 -16.52 -7.52
CA ASN A 65 0.22 -17.15 -6.89
C ASN A 65 -0.13 -18.21 -5.83
N GLY A 66 -1.11 -19.06 -6.14
CA GLY A 66 -1.57 -20.14 -5.25
C GLY A 66 -2.65 -19.74 -4.23
N PHE A 67 -3.03 -18.46 -4.17
CA PHE A 67 -4.13 -17.99 -3.33
C PHE A 67 -5.45 -17.99 -4.09
N ALA A 68 -6.53 -18.42 -3.42
CA ALA A 68 -7.88 -18.35 -3.97
C ALA A 68 -8.27 -16.89 -4.16
N ALA A 69 -8.79 -16.55 -5.34
CA ALA A 69 -9.23 -15.22 -5.70
C ALA A 69 -10.63 -15.22 -6.32
N THR A 70 -11.40 -14.16 -6.07
CA THR A 70 -12.67 -13.92 -6.76
C THR A 70 -12.70 -12.48 -7.22
N THR A 71 -12.75 -12.28 -8.54
CA THR A 71 -12.96 -10.97 -9.16
C THR A 71 -14.46 -10.69 -9.26
N PHE A 72 -14.85 -9.44 -9.04
CA PHE A 72 -16.20 -8.92 -9.21
C PHE A 72 -16.13 -7.67 -10.09
N VAL A 73 -16.94 -7.65 -11.15
CA VAL A 73 -17.16 -6.46 -11.98
C VAL A 73 -18.66 -6.23 -12.12
N GLY A 74 -19.13 -5.06 -11.73
CA GLY A 74 -20.56 -4.77 -11.71
C GLY A 74 -20.92 -3.42 -11.10
N THR A 75 -22.18 -3.26 -10.70
CA THR A 75 -22.65 -2.09 -9.98
C THR A 75 -23.01 -2.41 -8.54
N ALA A 76 -22.66 -1.51 -7.64
CA ALA A 76 -22.81 -1.63 -6.20
C ALA A 76 -23.55 -0.42 -5.62
N ARG A 77 -24.31 -0.61 -4.54
CA ARG A 77 -24.82 0.54 -3.77
C ARG A 77 -23.74 1.03 -2.83
N VAL A 78 -23.35 2.28 -3.01
CA VAL A 78 -22.44 2.98 -2.11
C VAL A 78 -23.25 3.98 -1.31
N LYS A 79 -23.11 3.91 0.01
CA LYS A 79 -23.66 4.91 0.94
C LYS A 79 -22.64 6.01 1.16
N ASP A 80 -23.03 7.24 0.87
CA ASP A 80 -22.29 8.44 1.24
C ASP A 80 -23.21 9.35 2.07
N GLY A 81 -23.04 9.29 3.40
CA GLY A 81 -23.97 9.91 4.34
C GLY A 81 -25.39 9.36 4.21
N ALA A 82 -26.35 10.25 3.94
CA ALA A 82 -27.77 9.89 3.75
C ALA A 82 -28.13 9.51 2.30
N GLN A 83 -27.20 9.61 1.35
CA GLN A 83 -27.44 9.32 -0.05
C GLN A 83 -26.94 7.92 -0.41
N GLU A 84 -27.78 7.16 -1.12
CA GLU A 84 -27.39 5.90 -1.76
C GLU A 84 -27.22 6.13 -3.26
N ALA A 85 -26.05 5.81 -3.79
CA ALA A 85 -25.76 5.90 -5.22
C ALA A 85 -25.30 4.55 -5.78
N ALA A 86 -25.62 4.28 -7.05
CA ALA A 86 -25.08 3.15 -7.78
C ALA A 86 -23.72 3.52 -8.36
N GLN A 87 -22.67 2.74 -8.05
CA GLN A 87 -21.31 2.96 -8.55
C GLN A 87 -20.80 1.72 -9.27
N GLN A 88 -20.06 1.91 -10.36
CA GLN A 88 -19.29 0.84 -11.01
C GLN A 88 -18.15 0.38 -10.09
N VAL A 89 -18.05 -0.92 -9.89
CA VAL A 89 -17.04 -1.55 -9.06
C VAL A 89 -16.29 -2.59 -9.89
N ASP A 90 -14.97 -2.52 -9.80
CA ASP A 90 -14.06 -3.56 -10.27
C ASP A 90 -13.12 -3.90 -9.11
N ALA A 91 -13.24 -5.11 -8.61
CA ALA A 91 -12.58 -5.53 -7.39
C ALA A 91 -12.19 -7.01 -7.43
N THR A 92 -11.14 -7.37 -6.69
CA THR A 92 -10.75 -8.76 -6.48
C THR A 92 -10.58 -9.02 -4.99
N LEU A 93 -11.21 -10.08 -4.50
CA LEU A 93 -10.91 -10.64 -3.18
C LEU A 93 -9.85 -11.73 -3.32
N VAL A 94 -8.86 -11.72 -2.45
CA VAL A 94 -7.80 -12.75 -2.40
C VAL A 94 -7.65 -13.24 -0.96
N THR A 95 -7.87 -14.54 -0.74
CA THR A 95 -7.56 -15.17 0.56
C THR A 95 -6.08 -15.51 0.58
N GLY A 96 -5.29 -14.62 1.20
CA GLY A 96 -3.83 -14.64 1.20
C GLY A 96 -3.20 -15.41 2.37
N PRO A 97 -1.92 -15.10 2.67
CA PRO A 97 -1.18 -15.69 3.79
C PRO A 97 -1.93 -15.55 5.13
N GLU A 98 -1.73 -16.51 6.02
CA GLU A 98 -2.38 -16.54 7.36
C GLU A 98 -3.92 -16.52 7.30
N LYS A 99 -4.50 -16.88 6.14
CA LYS A 99 -5.96 -16.84 5.85
C LYS A 99 -6.58 -15.44 5.96
N HIS A 100 -5.77 -14.39 5.88
CA HIS A 100 -6.30 -13.03 5.77
C HIS A 100 -6.83 -12.80 4.35
N THR A 101 -8.03 -12.24 4.26
CA THR A 101 -8.60 -11.84 2.96
C THR A 101 -8.25 -10.38 2.69
N TYR A 102 -7.77 -10.13 1.47
CA TYR A 102 -7.45 -8.80 0.98
C TYR A 102 -8.40 -8.43 -0.15
N LEU A 103 -8.84 -7.18 -0.14
CA LEU A 103 -9.65 -6.57 -1.17
C LEU A 103 -8.77 -5.66 -2.03
N PHE A 104 -8.70 -5.94 -3.31
CA PHE A 104 -8.13 -5.07 -4.33
C PHE A 104 -9.26 -4.31 -5.02
N LEU A 105 -9.15 -3.00 -5.13
CA LEU A 105 -10.04 -2.13 -5.89
C LEU A 105 -9.26 -1.51 -7.04
N HIS A 106 -9.81 -1.64 -8.25
CA HIS A 106 -9.33 -0.98 -9.45
C HIS A 106 -10.04 0.36 -9.61
N ALA A 107 -9.42 1.44 -9.15
CA ALA A 107 -10.01 2.76 -9.12
C ALA A 107 -9.43 3.66 -10.23
N ALA A 108 -10.27 4.50 -10.83
CA ALA A 108 -9.84 5.53 -11.75
C ALA A 108 -10.82 6.72 -11.74
N LYS A 109 -10.36 7.89 -12.19
CA LYS A 109 -11.19 9.10 -12.29
C LYS A 109 -12.21 9.04 -13.45
N SER A 110 -11.99 8.17 -14.44
CA SER A 110 -12.90 7.96 -15.57
C SER A 110 -12.83 6.53 -16.08
N ALA A 111 -13.84 6.11 -16.85
CA ALA A 111 -13.85 4.81 -17.50
C ALA A 111 -12.71 4.66 -18.53
N ASP A 112 -12.33 5.75 -19.21
CA ASP A 112 -11.19 5.75 -20.13
C ASP A 112 -9.87 5.51 -19.43
N ALA A 113 -9.64 6.18 -18.29
CA ALA A 113 -8.45 5.96 -17.47
C ALA A 113 -8.42 4.51 -16.93
N LEU A 114 -9.56 3.98 -16.49
CA LEU A 114 -9.64 2.60 -16.03
C LEU A 114 -9.30 1.59 -17.15
N ARG A 115 -9.85 1.80 -18.35
CA ARG A 115 -9.58 0.92 -19.50
C ARG A 115 -8.12 0.95 -19.92
N ARG A 116 -7.51 2.14 -19.97
CA ARG A 116 -6.08 2.30 -20.29
C ARG A 116 -5.17 1.56 -19.31
N GLU A 117 -5.45 1.70 -18.01
CA GLU A 117 -4.57 1.19 -16.95
C GLU A 117 -4.94 -0.23 -16.50
N ARG A 118 -6.00 -0.83 -17.06
CA ARG A 118 -6.54 -2.13 -16.63
C ARG A 118 -5.47 -3.22 -16.60
N GLU A 119 -4.70 -3.37 -17.66
CA GLU A 119 -3.68 -4.41 -17.74
C GLU A 119 -2.56 -4.18 -16.71
N THR A 120 -2.16 -2.92 -16.51
CA THR A 120 -1.15 -2.54 -15.50
C THR A 120 -1.64 -2.85 -14.09
N LEU A 121 -2.90 -2.53 -13.79
CA LEU A 121 -3.55 -2.81 -12.51
C LEU A 121 -3.62 -4.31 -12.22
N LEU A 122 -4.10 -5.11 -13.20
CA LEU A 122 -4.17 -6.55 -13.08
C LEU A 122 -2.78 -7.21 -12.98
N ALA A 123 -1.78 -6.68 -13.68
CA ALA A 123 -0.41 -7.15 -13.58
C ALA A 123 0.16 -6.93 -12.17
N ALA A 124 -0.08 -5.76 -11.57
CA ALA A 124 0.31 -5.48 -10.19
C ALA A 124 -0.40 -6.40 -9.19
N GLU A 125 -1.71 -6.59 -9.33
CA GLU A 125 -2.50 -7.51 -8.50
C GLU A 125 -1.92 -8.94 -8.55
N LYS A 126 -1.56 -9.41 -9.76
CA LYS A 126 -0.94 -10.72 -9.97
C LYS A 126 0.44 -10.88 -9.32
N THR A 127 1.08 -9.82 -8.85
CA THR A 127 2.33 -9.92 -8.07
C THR A 127 2.10 -10.26 -6.60
N PHE A 128 0.85 -10.23 -6.12
CA PHE A 128 0.51 -10.54 -4.74
C PHE A 128 0.95 -11.96 -4.38
N ARG A 129 1.81 -12.09 -3.37
CA ARG A 129 2.31 -13.39 -2.90
C ARG A 129 2.64 -13.35 -1.41
N ALA A 130 2.91 -14.51 -0.81
CA ALA A 130 3.52 -14.55 0.51
C ALA A 130 4.91 -13.91 0.51
N ILE A 131 5.30 -13.28 1.63
CA ILE A 131 6.70 -12.86 1.82
C ILE A 131 7.61 -14.09 1.79
N SER A 132 8.74 -13.95 1.11
CA SER A 132 9.85 -14.89 1.13
C SER A 132 10.88 -14.45 2.17
N ASP A 133 11.87 -15.30 2.45
CA ASP A 133 12.96 -14.94 3.36
C ASP A 133 13.78 -13.74 2.89
N LYS A 134 13.83 -13.50 1.57
CA LYS A 134 14.47 -12.31 0.98
C LYS A 134 13.67 -11.02 1.23
N ASP A 135 12.35 -11.13 1.45
CA ASP A 135 11.49 -9.97 1.71
C ASP A 135 11.46 -9.59 3.19
N ARG A 136 11.68 -10.55 4.11
CA ARG A 136 11.70 -10.32 5.56
C ARG A 136 12.59 -9.16 6.02
N PRO A 137 13.82 -8.95 5.51
CA PRO A 137 14.62 -7.78 5.90
C PRO A 137 14.03 -6.47 5.38
N LEU A 138 13.35 -6.46 4.23
CA LEU A 138 12.73 -5.28 3.63
C LEU A 138 11.40 -4.90 4.31
N ALA A 139 10.69 -5.87 4.88
CA ALA A 139 9.42 -5.68 5.57
C ALA A 139 9.57 -5.15 7.01
N ARG A 140 10.79 -4.90 7.49
CA ARG A 140 11.01 -4.37 8.85
C ARG A 140 10.53 -2.92 8.90
N PRO A 141 9.69 -2.57 9.89
CA PRO A 141 9.27 -1.18 10.06
C PRO A 141 10.51 -0.34 10.36
N TRP A 142 10.53 0.89 9.82
CA TRP A 142 11.55 1.85 10.17
C TRP A 142 11.51 2.14 11.67
N ARG A 143 12.68 2.11 12.31
CA ARG A 143 12.83 2.39 13.74
C ARG A 143 13.64 3.65 13.93
N VAL A 144 13.21 4.46 14.88
CA VAL A 144 14.05 5.56 15.38
C VAL A 144 15.03 5.00 16.39
N ARG A 145 16.32 5.24 16.17
CA ARG A 145 17.38 4.90 17.12
C ARG A 145 18.24 6.09 17.46
N LEU A 146 18.88 6.01 18.61
CA LEU A 146 19.90 6.96 19.03
C LEU A 146 21.27 6.42 18.62
N THR A 147 22.08 7.29 18.01
CA THR A 147 23.49 7.04 17.72
C THR A 147 24.31 8.27 18.06
N ALA A 148 25.60 8.09 18.32
CA ALA A 148 26.51 9.20 18.55
C ALA A 148 26.78 9.94 17.23
N MET A 149 26.70 11.28 17.25
CA MET A 149 27.03 12.12 16.11
C MET A 149 28.47 11.85 15.64
N PRO A 150 28.70 11.43 14.39
CA PRO A 150 30.05 11.20 13.89
C PRO A 150 30.76 12.53 13.61
N GLN A 151 32.08 12.49 13.48
CA GLN A 151 32.85 13.70 13.19
C GLN A 151 32.50 14.33 11.83
N GLY A 152 32.08 13.52 10.85
CA GLY A 152 31.59 14.00 9.56
C GLY A 152 30.14 14.54 9.57
N GLY A 153 29.54 14.70 10.76
CA GLY A 153 28.24 15.34 10.93
C GLY A 153 27.06 14.61 10.25
N PHE A 154 26.01 15.37 9.95
CA PHE A 154 24.80 14.83 9.32
C PHE A 154 25.06 14.22 7.93
N ALA A 155 26.00 14.77 7.15
CA ALA A 155 26.37 14.22 5.84
C ALA A 155 26.94 12.80 5.94
N GLN A 156 27.69 12.48 6.99
CA GLN A 156 28.15 11.11 7.25
C GLN A 156 27.05 10.22 7.83
N LEU A 157 26.15 10.80 8.63
CA LEU A 157 24.99 10.11 9.20
C LEU A 157 24.05 9.60 8.11
N VAL A 158 23.77 10.40 7.08
CA VAL A 158 22.94 10.03 5.91
C VAL A 158 23.42 8.76 5.23
N LYS A 159 24.74 8.57 5.12
CA LYS A 159 25.33 7.39 4.48
C LYS A 159 25.14 6.10 5.29
N ARG A 160 24.87 6.23 6.59
CA ARG A 160 24.69 5.12 7.53
C ARG A 160 23.23 4.83 7.84
N SER A 161 22.37 5.85 7.78
CA SER A 161 20.94 5.66 7.86
C SER A 161 20.43 5.01 6.58
N SER A 162 19.61 3.97 6.70
CA SER A 162 18.97 3.27 5.58
C SER A 162 17.97 4.14 4.78
N THR A 163 17.96 5.45 4.99
CA THR A 163 16.94 6.36 4.52
C THR A 163 17.15 6.71 3.04
N THR A 164 16.38 6.03 2.20
CA THR A 164 15.98 6.47 0.85
C THR A 164 15.02 7.67 0.88
N LEU A 165 15.07 8.48 1.94
CA LEU A 165 14.21 9.64 2.11
C LEU A 165 14.65 10.77 1.18
N PRO A 166 13.72 11.41 0.45
CA PRO A 166 14.00 12.68 -0.23
C PRO A 166 14.53 13.70 0.78
N HIS A 167 15.60 14.41 0.42
CA HIS A 167 16.25 15.39 1.31
C HIS A 167 16.69 14.81 2.68
N SER A 168 17.25 13.60 2.66
CA SER A 168 17.65 12.83 3.85
C SER A 168 18.45 13.62 4.90
N GLU A 169 19.40 14.46 4.49
CA GLU A 169 20.15 15.29 5.44
C GLU A 169 19.26 16.32 6.14
N ALA A 170 18.43 17.04 5.39
CA ALA A 170 17.53 18.06 5.92
C ALA A 170 16.51 17.46 6.90
N GLN A 171 15.99 16.27 6.59
CA GLN A 171 15.08 15.56 7.49
C GLN A 171 15.76 15.07 8.77
N LEU A 172 16.99 14.56 8.68
CA LEU A 172 17.78 14.19 9.86
C LEU A 172 18.06 15.41 10.74
N ARG A 173 18.40 16.56 10.14
CA ARG A 173 18.57 17.83 10.87
C ARG A 173 17.27 18.26 11.55
N LEU A 174 16.15 18.22 10.85
CA LEU A 174 14.83 18.56 11.41
C LEU A 174 14.46 17.67 12.60
N MET A 175 14.62 16.35 12.46
CA MET A 175 14.32 15.39 13.53
C MET A 175 15.19 15.59 14.78
N ASN A 176 16.39 16.15 14.60
CA ASN A 176 17.34 16.45 15.65
C ASN A 176 17.34 17.92 16.11
N GLY A 177 16.37 18.73 15.66
CA GLY A 177 16.28 20.15 16.05
C GLY A 177 17.41 21.04 15.54
N ALA A 178 18.11 20.62 14.49
CA ALA A 178 19.28 21.27 13.92
C ALA A 178 19.03 21.85 12.51
N TYR A 179 17.77 22.03 12.12
CA TYR A 179 17.40 22.58 10.81
C TYR A 179 17.38 24.13 10.83
N PRO A 180 17.81 24.80 9.75
CA PRO A 180 18.55 24.26 8.61
C PRO A 180 20.04 24.06 8.91
N ASP A 181 20.63 24.95 9.71
CA ASP A 181 22.09 25.10 9.80
C ASP A 181 22.66 24.79 11.21
N GLY A 182 21.83 24.20 12.07
CA GLY A 182 22.22 23.84 13.43
C GLY A 182 23.41 22.87 13.45
N VAL A 183 24.36 23.13 14.33
CA VAL A 183 25.56 22.30 14.51
C VAL A 183 25.38 21.45 15.77
N VAL A 184 25.45 20.13 15.59
CA VAL A 184 25.46 19.17 16.70
C VAL A 184 26.87 18.65 16.88
N LYS A 185 27.39 18.71 18.11
CA LYS A 185 28.76 18.29 18.42
C LYS A 185 28.92 16.78 18.21
N ALA A 186 30.10 16.37 17.77
CA ALA A 186 30.45 14.96 17.69
C ALA A 186 30.29 14.30 19.07
N GLY A 187 29.78 13.07 19.10
CA GLY A 187 29.49 12.33 20.32
C GLY A 187 28.10 12.58 20.93
N THR A 188 27.40 13.66 20.56
CA THR A 188 26.02 13.90 21.02
C THR A 188 25.08 12.83 20.48
N GLN A 189 24.15 12.35 21.32
CA GLN A 189 23.13 11.40 20.89
C GLN A 189 22.16 12.08 19.92
N VAL A 190 22.04 11.51 18.72
CA VAL A 190 21.14 11.96 17.67
C VAL A 190 20.24 10.83 17.22
N LYS A 191 19.01 11.20 16.86
CA LYS A 191 18.01 10.33 16.27
C LYS A 191 18.39 10.03 14.83
N ILE A 192 18.29 8.75 14.45
CA ILE A 192 18.38 8.26 13.08
C ILE A 192 17.20 7.35 12.79
N VAL A 193 16.90 7.16 11.50
CA VAL A 193 15.90 6.22 11.00
C VAL A 193 16.62 5.08 10.29
N GLU A 194 16.32 3.84 10.66
CA GLU A 194 16.87 2.60 10.06
C GLU A 194 15.80 1.54 9.79
#